data_AF-A0A519LR88-F1
#
_entry.id   AF-A0A519LR88-F1
#
_cell.length_a   1.000
_cell.length_b   1.000
_cell.length_c   1.000
_cell.angle_alpha   90.00
_cell.angle_beta   90.00
_cell.angle_gamma   90.00
#
_symmetry.space_group_name_H-M   'P 1'
#
loop_
_entity.id
_entity.type
_entity.pdbx_description
1 polymer ?
#
loop_
_entity_poly.entity_id
_entity_poly.type
_entity_poly.pdbx_seq_one_letter_code
_entity_poly.pdbx_strand_id
1 'polypeptide(L)'
;MKKYTVQKGDSLNSIAQQFGVKDGQTLRSYHNIYCPLEDLLGHEPVPGKELLIPEDLKYLKEEEEVTDPMNGYDDEAETTEESSEEQQEESQEEKKEDKKKEQQSESGSSEHDGKYFVVQKGMCQCNQGFKLPKFKVTSHQKHYWNDADGKADYLAVTEDDTQLDPTAQPFGQCKLKPSSGGYLPCAYAPVGKWTKTYEKVKIMDKSCVTEVSELMCSTGGKITIFKHGQQSEAGKSQASDANTKEQQVYNPVMDFDEFKEETNDTDQLYYS
;
A
#
# COMPACT_ATOMS: atom_id res chain seq x y z
N MET A 1 -0.85 -5.99 40.02
CA MET A 1 0.20 -6.42 39.06
C MET A 1 1.51 -6.49 39.81
N LYS A 2 2.24 -7.61 39.74
CA LYS A 2 3.58 -7.70 40.34
C LYS A 2 4.64 -7.30 39.34
N LYS A 3 5.77 -6.81 39.84
CA LYS A 3 6.97 -6.56 39.03
C LYS A 3 8.00 -7.64 39.32
N TYR A 4 8.65 -8.14 38.28
CA TYR A 4 9.73 -9.12 38.37
C TYR A 4 10.95 -8.64 37.58
N THR A 5 12.14 -8.68 38.16
CA THR A 5 13.37 -8.34 37.44
C THR A 5 13.94 -9.60 36.80
N VAL A 6 14.02 -9.62 35.47
CA VAL A 6 14.54 -10.75 34.68
C VAL A 6 15.99 -11.06 35.08
N GLN A 7 16.27 -12.33 35.38
CA GLN A 7 17.61 -12.81 35.72
C GLN A 7 18.33 -13.38 34.50
N LYS A 8 19.65 -13.50 34.60
CA LYS A 8 20.46 -14.09 33.53
C LYS A 8 20.14 -15.59 33.39
N GLY A 9 19.63 -15.98 32.21
CA GLY A 9 19.24 -17.37 31.90
C GLY A 9 17.74 -17.63 31.99
N ASP A 10 16.94 -16.62 32.33
CA ASP A 10 15.49 -16.74 32.28
C ASP A 10 14.97 -16.81 30.84
N SER A 11 13.89 -17.57 30.65
CA SER A 11 13.04 -17.55 29.46
C SER A 11 11.63 -17.09 29.85
N LEU A 12 10.86 -16.57 28.90
CA LEU A 12 9.46 -16.20 29.17
C LEU A 12 8.65 -17.39 29.70
N ASN A 13 8.95 -18.61 29.23
CA ASN A 13 8.29 -19.83 29.69
C ASN A 13 8.68 -20.22 31.11
N SER A 14 9.95 -20.10 31.50
CA SER A 14 10.39 -20.40 32.86
C SER A 14 9.80 -19.40 33.87
N ILE A 15 9.74 -18.12 33.51
CA ILE A 15 9.09 -17.10 34.34
C ILE A 15 7.58 -17.34 34.42
N ALA A 16 6.92 -17.65 33.29
CA ALA A 16 5.49 -17.97 33.29
C ALA A 16 5.18 -19.16 34.21
N GLN A 17 5.98 -20.23 34.18
CA GLN A 17 5.87 -21.35 35.10
C GLN A 17 6.04 -20.94 36.56
N GLN A 18 7.05 -20.11 36.86
CA GLN A 18 7.33 -19.65 38.22
C GLN A 18 6.14 -18.87 38.83
N PHE A 19 5.42 -18.12 38.01
CA PHE A 19 4.30 -17.29 38.45
C PHE A 19 2.92 -17.89 38.14
N GLY A 20 2.87 -19.14 37.66
CA GLY A 20 1.61 -19.82 37.35
C GLY A 20 0.83 -19.23 36.18
N VAL A 21 1.48 -18.49 35.28
CA VAL A 21 0.89 -17.94 34.05
C VAL A 21 0.77 -19.04 33.00
N LYS A 22 -0.29 -18.99 32.17
CA LYS A 22 -0.60 -20.02 31.15
C LYS A 22 0.62 -20.45 30.33
N ASP A 23 1.33 -19.49 29.76
CA ASP A 23 2.52 -19.71 28.93
C ASP A 23 3.33 -18.40 28.76
N GLY A 24 4.53 -18.50 28.20
CA GLY A 24 5.42 -17.36 27.98
C GLY A 24 4.88 -16.30 27.01
N GLN A 25 4.06 -16.69 26.03
CA GLN A 25 3.44 -15.74 25.10
C GLN A 25 2.33 -14.95 25.78
N THR A 26 1.54 -15.59 26.65
CA THR A 26 0.56 -14.91 27.51
C THR A 26 1.25 -13.88 28.41
N LEU A 27 2.38 -14.25 29.02
CA LEU A 27 3.17 -13.35 29.86
C LEU A 27 3.73 -12.15 29.07
N ARG A 28 4.31 -12.41 27.90
CA ARG A 28 4.80 -11.37 26.99
C ARG A 28 3.68 -10.42 26.56
N SER A 29 2.55 -10.97 26.14
CA SER A 29 1.40 -10.19 25.68
C SER A 29 0.87 -9.30 26.80
N TYR A 30 0.71 -9.86 28.01
CA TYR A 30 0.28 -9.10 29.17
C TYR A 30 1.23 -7.92 29.45
N HIS A 31 2.54 -8.18 29.53
CA HIS A 31 3.50 -7.10 29.77
C HIS A 31 3.43 -6.03 28.70
N ASN A 32 3.42 -6.42 27.42
CA ASN A 32 3.43 -5.49 26.29
C ASN A 32 2.17 -4.61 26.20
N ILE A 33 1.03 -5.08 26.74
CA ILE A 33 -0.20 -4.30 26.81
C ILE A 33 -0.10 -3.16 27.84
N TYR A 34 0.62 -3.38 28.95
CA TYR A 34 0.62 -2.46 30.09
C TYR A 34 1.95 -1.72 30.30
N CYS A 35 2.99 -2.02 29.52
CA CYS A 35 4.27 -1.32 29.58
C CYS A 35 4.35 -0.17 28.56
N PRO A 36 5.20 0.85 28.78
CA PRO A 36 5.52 1.83 27.75
C PRO A 36 6.28 1.18 26.58
N LEU A 37 6.24 1.82 25.40
CA LEU A 37 6.85 1.33 24.16
C LEU A 37 8.33 0.93 24.31
N GLU A 38 9.07 1.68 25.13
CA GLU A 38 10.50 1.49 25.37
C GLU A 38 10.82 0.16 26.06
N ASP A 39 9.88 -0.37 26.83
CA ASP A 39 10.02 -1.58 27.64
C ASP A 39 9.34 -2.82 27.03
N LEU A 40 8.80 -2.71 25.81
CA LEU A 40 8.25 -3.86 25.09
C LEU A 40 9.25 -5.02 25.00
N LEU A 41 8.73 -6.22 25.23
CA LEU A 41 9.47 -7.46 25.10
C LEU A 41 9.40 -7.98 23.66
N GLY A 42 10.57 -8.29 23.12
CA GLY A 42 10.73 -9.14 21.94
C GLY A 42 10.45 -10.61 22.26
N HIS A 43 10.97 -11.52 21.45
CA HIS A 43 10.82 -12.96 21.66
C HIS A 43 11.55 -13.49 22.89
N GLU A 44 12.66 -12.84 23.29
CA GLU A 44 13.45 -13.21 24.45
C GLU A 44 13.47 -12.11 25.52
N PRO A 45 13.43 -12.47 26.81
CA PRO A 45 13.48 -11.51 27.89
C PRO A 45 14.93 -11.05 28.14
N VAL A 46 15.13 -9.74 28.32
CA VAL A 46 16.46 -9.16 28.55
C VAL A 46 16.78 -9.13 30.05
N PRO A 47 17.91 -9.73 30.51
CA PRO A 47 18.30 -9.69 31.92
C PRO A 47 18.41 -8.25 32.46
N GLY A 48 17.86 -8.02 33.65
CA GLY A 48 17.83 -6.72 34.32
C GLY A 48 16.62 -5.84 34.00
N LYS A 49 15.76 -6.21 33.04
CA LYS A 49 14.51 -5.49 32.75
C LYS A 49 13.39 -5.87 33.73
N GLU A 50 12.50 -4.91 34.01
CA GLU A 50 11.29 -5.15 34.81
C GLU A 50 10.17 -5.74 33.94
N LEU A 51 9.63 -6.87 34.37
CA LEU A 51 8.51 -7.57 33.77
C LEU A 51 7.25 -7.38 34.61
N LEU A 52 6.12 -7.16 33.95
CA LEU A 52 4.81 -7.05 34.60
C LEU A 52 4.16 -8.42 34.62
N ILE A 53 3.84 -8.92 35.82
CA ILE A 53 3.24 -10.21 36.05
C ILE A 53 1.73 -10.03 36.31
N PRO A 54 0.87 -10.74 35.55
CA PRO A 54 -0.57 -10.71 35.77
C PRO A 54 -0.94 -11.35 37.11
N GLU A 55 -1.93 -10.77 37.78
CA GLU A 55 -2.57 -11.34 38.98
C GLU A 55 -3.99 -11.84 38.70
N ASP A 56 -4.57 -11.45 37.56
CA ASP A 56 -5.94 -11.82 37.20
C ASP A 56 -6.00 -13.31 36.83
N LEU A 57 -7.01 -14.01 37.36
CA LEU A 57 -7.26 -15.43 37.14
C LEU A 57 -7.30 -15.82 35.65
N LYS A 58 -7.75 -14.92 34.77
CA LYS A 58 -7.80 -15.16 33.31
C LYS A 58 -6.45 -15.46 32.65
N TYR A 59 -5.34 -15.03 33.25
CA TYR A 59 -3.99 -15.25 32.72
C TYR A 59 -3.23 -16.36 33.46
N LEU A 60 -3.77 -16.83 34.59
CA LEU A 60 -3.18 -17.89 35.40
C LEU A 60 -3.66 -19.27 34.90
N LYS A 61 -2.88 -20.30 35.21
CA LYS A 61 -3.30 -21.69 34.99
C LYS A 61 -4.39 -22.03 36.00
N GLU A 62 -5.50 -22.56 35.52
CA GLU A 62 -6.54 -23.13 36.38
C GLU A 62 -5.95 -24.40 37.03
N GLU A 63 -6.03 -24.51 38.36
CA GLU A 63 -5.71 -25.77 39.04
C GLU A 63 -6.76 -26.81 38.61
N GLU A 64 -6.32 -27.91 38.01
CA GLU A 64 -7.21 -29.00 37.60
C GLU A 64 -7.89 -29.63 38.83
N GLU A 65 -9.09 -29.17 39.19
CA GLU A 65 -10.08 -30.03 39.85
C GLU A 65 -11.01 -30.65 38.81
N VAL A 66 -10.86 -31.97 38.67
CA VAL A 66 -11.77 -32.90 38.00
C VAL A 66 -13.17 -32.80 38.60
N THR A 67 -14.15 -32.27 37.85
CA THR A 67 -15.50 -32.87 37.69
C THR A 67 -16.18 -32.35 36.42
N ASP A 68 -16.82 -33.31 35.73
CA ASP A 68 -17.47 -33.26 34.42
C ASP A 68 -18.95 -32.75 34.53
N PRO A 69 -19.80 -32.73 33.47
CA PRO A 69 -20.33 -31.52 32.81
C PRO A 69 -21.87 -31.35 32.91
N MET A 70 -22.42 -30.12 32.80
CA MET A 70 -23.73 -29.83 32.13
C MET A 70 -24.26 -28.39 32.30
N ASN A 71 -24.98 -27.94 31.25
CA ASN A 71 -26.01 -26.88 31.19
C ASN A 71 -25.56 -25.42 31.41
N GLY A 72 -25.96 -24.43 30.60
CA GLY A 72 -27.14 -24.28 29.73
C GLY A 72 -27.92 -23.04 30.15
N TYR A 73 -28.51 -22.32 29.18
CA TYR A 73 -29.39 -21.12 29.30
C TYR A 73 -28.70 -19.79 29.63
N ASP A 74 -29.10 -18.62 29.15
CA ASP A 74 -29.89 -18.11 28.00
C ASP A 74 -29.95 -16.56 28.20
N ASP A 75 -30.39 -15.84 27.16
CA ASP A 75 -31.04 -14.52 27.18
C ASP A 75 -30.24 -13.26 27.57
N GLU A 76 -30.46 -12.06 27.02
CA GLU A 76 -31.27 -11.54 25.89
C GLU A 76 -30.87 -10.06 25.70
N ALA A 77 -31.09 -9.58 24.47
CA ALA A 77 -31.58 -8.25 24.08
C ALA A 77 -30.80 -6.96 24.50
N GLU A 78 -30.27 -6.20 23.53
CA GLU A 78 -30.94 -5.18 22.71
C GLU A 78 -31.51 -3.98 23.49
N THR A 79 -31.05 -2.78 23.12
CA THR A 79 -31.93 -1.67 22.73
C THR A 79 -31.14 -0.52 22.11
N THR A 80 -31.67 -0.13 20.95
CA THR A 80 -31.48 1.05 20.11
C THR A 80 -31.87 2.35 20.81
N GLU A 81 -31.38 3.51 20.32
CA GLU A 81 -32.22 4.52 19.63
C GLU A 81 -31.41 5.76 19.16
N GLU A 82 -31.89 6.32 18.04
CA GLU A 82 -31.37 7.42 17.20
C GLU A 82 -31.92 8.81 17.60
N SER A 83 -31.59 9.82 16.76
CA SER A 83 -32.28 11.12 16.48
C SER A 83 -31.40 12.35 16.82
N SER A 84 -31.25 13.45 16.07
CA SER A 84 -31.71 14.02 14.76
C SER A 84 -30.85 15.32 14.54
N GLU A 85 -30.35 15.67 13.34
CA GLU A 85 -30.83 16.73 12.38
C GLU A 85 -31.05 18.16 12.99
N GLU A 86 -30.60 19.34 12.49
CA GLU A 86 -30.46 19.91 11.12
C GLU A 86 -29.70 21.30 11.07
N GLN A 87 -29.12 21.65 9.88
CA GLN A 87 -29.01 22.96 9.13
C GLN A 87 -28.25 24.21 9.68
N GLN A 88 -27.63 25.18 8.94
CA GLN A 88 -27.37 25.53 7.51
C GLN A 88 -26.32 26.70 7.36
N GLU A 89 -25.55 26.75 6.23
CA GLU A 89 -25.14 27.87 5.29
C GLU A 89 -24.54 29.25 5.77
N GLU A 90 -23.68 30.06 5.09
CA GLU A 90 -23.03 30.16 3.74
C GLU A 90 -21.88 31.24 3.65
N SER A 91 -21.02 31.18 2.60
CA SER A 91 -20.30 32.25 1.79
C SER A 91 -19.06 33.03 2.33
N GLN A 92 -17.84 32.93 1.73
CA GLN A 92 -17.16 33.66 0.59
C GLN A 92 -16.80 35.15 0.88
N GLU A 93 -15.66 35.79 0.52
CA GLU A 93 -14.86 35.81 -0.72
C GLU A 93 -13.48 36.55 -0.54
N GLU A 94 -12.68 36.57 -1.61
CA GLU A 94 -11.24 36.84 -1.85
C GLU A 94 -10.62 38.26 -1.64
N LYS A 95 -9.25 38.35 -1.68
CA LYS A 95 -8.51 39.34 -2.52
C LYS A 95 -6.97 39.11 -2.69
N LYS A 96 -6.59 39.01 -3.98
CA LYS A 96 -5.41 39.46 -4.80
C LYS A 96 -4.09 39.99 -4.18
N GLU A 97 -2.97 39.55 -4.78
CA GLU A 97 -1.87 40.29 -5.51
C GLU A 97 -0.66 39.32 -5.59
N ASP A 98 0.17 39.18 -6.63
CA ASP A 98 0.95 40.19 -7.36
C ASP A 98 1.68 39.52 -8.56
N LYS A 99 1.94 40.26 -9.65
CA LYS A 99 2.74 39.77 -10.81
C LYS A 99 3.75 40.82 -11.24
N LYS A 100 5.05 40.60 -10.93
CA LYS A 100 6.17 41.18 -11.69
C LYS A 100 7.51 40.45 -11.41
N LYS A 101 7.96 39.61 -12.36
CA LYS A 101 9.33 39.54 -12.91
C LYS A 101 9.54 38.19 -13.62
N GLU A 102 9.86 38.22 -14.91
CA GLU A 102 10.57 37.11 -15.57
C GLU A 102 11.89 37.65 -16.10
N GLN A 103 12.98 37.24 -15.45
CA GLN A 103 14.23 36.80 -16.07
C GLN A 103 15.16 36.33 -14.95
N GLN A 104 15.05 35.05 -14.59
CA GLN A 104 16.17 34.20 -14.13
C GLN A 104 15.67 32.77 -13.87
N SER A 105 16.19 31.82 -14.66
CA SER A 105 16.29 30.37 -14.42
C SER A 105 15.37 29.79 -13.32
N GLU A 106 14.17 29.39 -13.71
CA GLU A 106 13.29 28.62 -12.82
C GLU A 106 13.61 27.12 -12.94
N SER A 107 14.12 26.55 -11.86
CA SER A 107 13.76 25.19 -11.45
C SER A 107 12.26 25.18 -11.12
N GLY A 108 11.43 25.34 -12.14
CA GLY A 108 9.98 25.29 -12.02
C GLY A 108 9.56 23.85 -11.76
N SER A 109 8.71 23.66 -10.75
CA SER A 109 7.98 22.40 -10.59
C SER A 109 7.28 22.11 -11.93
N SER A 110 7.63 20.98 -12.55
CA SER A 110 6.97 20.56 -13.80
C SER A 110 5.62 19.96 -13.49
N GLU A 111 4.67 19.95 -14.43
CA GLU A 111 3.36 19.27 -14.26
C GLU A 111 3.50 17.76 -13.96
N HIS A 112 4.68 17.21 -14.20
CA HIS A 112 5.07 15.83 -13.94
C HIS A 112 5.69 15.59 -12.55
N ASP A 113 5.87 16.65 -11.75
CA ASP A 113 6.45 16.53 -10.42
C ASP A 113 5.52 15.71 -9.50
N GLY A 114 6.09 14.71 -8.83
CA GLY A 114 5.32 13.73 -8.06
C GLY A 114 4.40 12.80 -8.87
N LYS A 115 4.57 12.71 -10.21
CA LYS A 115 3.81 11.79 -11.07
C LYS A 115 4.62 10.56 -11.44
N TYR A 116 3.95 9.41 -11.47
CA TYR A 116 4.60 8.16 -11.86
C TYR A 116 4.65 7.98 -13.37
N PHE A 117 5.71 7.32 -13.84
CA PHE A 117 5.78 6.79 -15.20
C PHE A 117 4.80 5.62 -15.37
N VAL A 118 4.35 5.39 -16.59
CA VAL A 118 3.42 4.29 -16.88
C VAL A 118 4.20 3.08 -17.40
N VAL A 119 3.85 1.89 -16.91
CA VAL A 119 4.35 0.59 -17.39
C VAL A 119 3.27 -0.20 -18.12
N GLN A 120 3.66 -1.23 -18.86
CA GLN A 120 2.76 -2.03 -19.69
C GLN A 120 1.54 -2.60 -18.92
N LYS A 121 1.73 -3.05 -17.67
CA LYS A 121 0.64 -3.55 -16.83
C LYS A 121 -0.31 -2.47 -16.31
N GLY A 122 0.02 -1.20 -16.52
CA GLY A 122 -0.86 -0.06 -16.27
C GLY A 122 -2.16 -0.17 -17.05
N MET A 123 -3.15 0.62 -16.66
CA MET A 123 -4.48 0.65 -17.27
C MET A 123 -4.85 2.07 -17.69
N CYS A 124 -5.54 2.21 -18.81
CA CYS A 124 -6.09 3.48 -19.26
C CYS A 124 -7.62 3.46 -19.29
N GLN A 125 -8.22 4.64 -19.29
CA GLN A 125 -9.66 4.82 -19.30
C GLN A 125 -10.05 5.77 -20.43
N CYS A 126 -11.06 5.39 -21.21
CA CYS A 126 -11.74 6.28 -22.13
C CYS A 126 -12.97 6.87 -21.44
N ASN A 127 -13.17 8.19 -21.52
CA ASN A 127 -14.35 8.86 -20.95
C ASN A 127 -15.69 8.40 -21.57
N GLN A 128 -15.64 7.75 -22.74
CA GLN A 128 -16.80 7.19 -23.45
C GLN A 128 -16.85 5.65 -23.43
N GLY A 129 -15.91 5.01 -22.73
CA GLY A 129 -15.79 3.56 -22.62
C GLY A 129 -16.37 3.00 -21.33
N PHE A 130 -16.41 1.67 -21.24
CA PHE A 130 -16.89 0.93 -20.06
C PHE A 130 -15.89 -0.11 -19.53
N LYS A 131 -14.75 -0.31 -20.20
CA LYS A 131 -13.67 -1.19 -19.75
C LYS A 131 -12.34 -0.45 -19.64
N LEU A 132 -11.43 -1.03 -18.86
CA LEU A 132 -10.10 -0.50 -18.55
C LEU A 132 -9.03 -1.44 -19.15
N PRO A 133 -8.63 -1.25 -20.41
CA PRO A 133 -7.59 -2.05 -21.04
C PRO A 133 -6.20 -1.73 -20.48
N LYS A 134 -5.26 -2.65 -20.67
CA LYS A 134 -3.84 -2.46 -20.38
C LYS A 134 -3.11 -1.85 -21.57
N PHE A 135 -1.91 -1.33 -21.34
CA PHE A 135 -1.02 -0.88 -22.41
C PHE A 135 -0.36 -2.07 -23.10
N LYS A 136 0.06 -1.87 -24.35
CA LYS A 136 0.92 -2.79 -25.08
C LYS A 136 2.11 -2.03 -25.63
N VAL A 137 3.28 -2.25 -25.03
CA VAL A 137 4.51 -1.58 -25.47
C VAL A 137 5.00 -2.24 -26.75
N THR A 138 5.17 -1.42 -27.78
CA THR A 138 5.68 -1.81 -29.11
C THR A 138 6.88 -0.98 -29.52
N SER A 139 7.11 0.14 -28.84
CA SER A 139 8.19 1.08 -29.11
C SER A 139 9.57 0.49 -28.83
N HIS A 140 9.71 -0.39 -27.84
CA HIS A 140 10.96 -1.03 -27.41
C HIS A 140 10.73 -2.34 -26.64
N GLN A 141 11.82 -3.03 -26.30
CA GLN A 141 11.82 -4.26 -25.48
C GLN A 141 12.92 -4.25 -24.40
N LYS A 142 13.48 -3.08 -24.05
CA LYS A 142 14.71 -2.99 -23.24
C LYS A 142 14.59 -2.23 -21.93
N HIS A 143 13.65 -1.30 -21.80
CA HIS A 143 13.55 -0.42 -20.64
C HIS A 143 12.36 -0.81 -19.76
N TYR A 144 12.65 -1.11 -18.50
CA TYR A 144 11.69 -1.57 -17.51
C TYR A 144 11.74 -0.61 -16.32
N TRP A 145 10.60 -0.24 -15.75
CA TRP A 145 10.55 0.55 -14.53
C TRP A 145 10.34 -0.37 -13.31
N ASN A 146 11.18 -0.19 -12.29
CA ASN A 146 11.09 -0.87 -10.99
C ASN A 146 10.94 -2.41 -11.10
N ASP A 147 11.67 -3.03 -12.03
CA ASP A 147 11.69 -4.49 -12.19
C ASP A 147 13.09 -4.94 -12.62
N ALA A 148 13.76 -5.70 -11.74
CA ALA A 148 15.08 -6.26 -11.99
C ALA A 148 15.03 -7.50 -12.91
N ASP A 149 13.89 -8.19 -12.93
CA ASP A 149 13.69 -9.45 -13.67
C ASP A 149 13.44 -9.24 -15.18
N GLY A 150 13.21 -8.00 -15.64
CA GLY A 150 12.94 -7.68 -17.04
C GLY A 150 11.60 -8.24 -17.56
N LYS A 151 10.60 -8.35 -16.69
CA LYS A 151 9.25 -8.84 -17.04
C LYS A 151 8.54 -7.85 -17.95
N ALA A 152 7.94 -8.35 -19.03
CA ALA A 152 7.26 -7.54 -20.04
C ALA A 152 6.17 -6.60 -19.46
N ASP A 153 5.55 -7.00 -18.36
CA ASP A 153 4.54 -6.22 -17.62
C ASP A 153 5.07 -4.87 -17.09
N TYR A 154 6.39 -4.74 -16.93
CA TYR A 154 7.05 -3.55 -16.39
C TYR A 154 7.75 -2.72 -17.47
N LEU A 155 7.56 -3.06 -18.76
CA LEU A 155 8.07 -2.26 -19.86
C LEU A 155 7.53 -0.83 -19.77
N ALA A 156 8.42 0.13 -19.92
CA ALA A 156 8.07 1.54 -19.95
C ALA A 156 7.17 1.87 -21.15
N VAL A 157 6.14 2.69 -20.93
CA VAL A 157 5.25 3.17 -21.99
C VAL A 157 5.77 4.51 -22.53
N THR A 158 5.92 4.61 -23.84
CA THR A 158 6.36 5.83 -24.54
C THR A 158 5.22 6.48 -25.32
N GLU A 159 5.46 7.68 -25.82
CA GLU A 159 4.48 8.44 -26.61
C GLU A 159 3.94 7.70 -27.85
N ASP A 160 4.70 6.75 -28.38
CA ASP A 160 4.31 5.96 -29.55
C ASP A 160 3.45 4.74 -29.22
N ASP A 161 3.35 4.35 -27.94
CA ASP A 161 2.69 3.11 -27.51
C ASP A 161 1.18 3.30 -27.39
N THR A 162 0.51 3.42 -28.53
CA THR A 162 -0.94 3.62 -28.63
C THR A 162 -1.73 2.30 -28.72
N GLN A 163 -1.05 1.15 -28.74
CA GLN A 163 -1.69 -0.16 -28.75
C GLN A 163 -2.14 -0.56 -27.35
N LEU A 164 -3.29 -1.25 -27.28
CA LEU A 164 -3.92 -1.66 -26.03
C LEU A 164 -4.18 -3.17 -26.02
N ASP A 165 -4.28 -3.73 -24.81
CA ASP A 165 -4.61 -5.12 -24.54
C ASP A 165 -5.88 -5.22 -23.68
N PRO A 166 -6.96 -5.86 -24.15
CA PRO A 166 -7.12 -6.54 -25.44
C PRO A 166 -7.18 -5.57 -26.62
N THR A 167 -6.68 -6.00 -27.79
CA THR A 167 -6.70 -5.19 -29.02
C THR A 167 -8.11 -5.03 -29.60
N ALA A 168 -8.95 -6.07 -29.49
CA ALA A 168 -10.34 -6.01 -29.93
C ALA A 168 -11.20 -5.38 -28.84
N GLN A 169 -11.91 -4.29 -29.18
CA GLN A 169 -12.85 -3.60 -28.29
C GLN A 169 -12.24 -3.27 -26.92
N PRO A 170 -11.09 -2.55 -26.88
CA PRO A 170 -10.31 -2.35 -25.65
C PRO A 170 -11.14 -1.72 -24.53
N PHE A 171 -12.04 -0.80 -24.88
CA PHE A 171 -12.91 -0.11 -23.93
C PHE A 171 -14.33 -0.70 -23.82
N GLY A 172 -14.58 -1.90 -24.36
CA GLY A 172 -15.89 -2.54 -24.35
C GLY A 172 -16.87 -1.85 -25.31
N GLN A 173 -17.97 -1.30 -24.79
CA GLN A 173 -18.93 -0.49 -25.56
C GLN A 173 -18.50 0.98 -25.63
N CYS A 174 -19.03 1.74 -26.60
CA CYS A 174 -18.70 3.16 -26.75
C CYS A 174 -19.96 4.04 -26.75
N LYS A 175 -20.05 4.99 -25.81
CA LYS A 175 -21.18 5.92 -25.67
C LYS A 175 -21.40 6.80 -26.91
N LEU A 176 -20.35 7.08 -27.67
CA LEU A 176 -20.42 7.84 -28.93
C LEU A 176 -20.89 7.02 -30.13
N LYS A 177 -21.24 5.74 -29.93
CA LYS A 177 -21.81 4.87 -30.97
C LYS A 177 -23.16 4.30 -30.52
N PRO A 178 -24.23 5.13 -30.50
CA PRO A 178 -25.56 4.68 -30.12
C PRO A 178 -26.15 3.70 -31.14
N SER A 179 -27.00 2.80 -30.65
CA SER A 179 -27.77 1.81 -31.43
C SER A 179 -29.14 1.62 -30.78
N SER A 180 -30.07 0.97 -31.50
CA SER A 180 -31.45 0.76 -31.03
C SER A 180 -31.57 -0.01 -29.70
N GLY A 181 -30.53 -0.72 -29.26
CA GLY A 181 -30.50 -1.51 -28.03
C GLY A 181 -29.39 -1.13 -27.05
N GLY A 182 -28.79 0.06 -27.17
CA GLY A 182 -27.67 0.51 -26.33
C GLY A 182 -26.51 1.04 -27.17
N TYR A 183 -25.29 0.59 -26.87
CA TYR A 183 -24.08 1.11 -27.52
C TYR A 183 -23.36 0.01 -28.32
N LEU A 184 -22.87 0.39 -29.50
CA LEU A 184 -22.03 -0.49 -30.31
C LEU A 184 -20.66 -0.67 -29.64
N PRO A 185 -19.95 -1.77 -29.94
CA PRO A 185 -18.61 -1.97 -29.44
C PRO A 185 -17.63 -0.88 -29.86
N CYS A 186 -16.65 -0.64 -29.00
CA CYS A 186 -15.60 0.34 -29.23
C CYS A 186 -14.75 -0.08 -30.43
N ALA A 187 -14.77 0.73 -31.50
CA ALA A 187 -13.79 0.64 -32.58
C ALA A 187 -12.71 1.70 -32.31
N TYR A 188 -11.85 1.38 -31.34
CA TYR A 188 -10.75 2.24 -30.94
C TYR A 188 -9.79 2.45 -32.11
N ALA A 189 -9.46 3.72 -32.37
CA ALA A 189 -8.39 4.11 -33.27
C ALA A 189 -7.74 5.38 -32.71
N PRO A 190 -6.45 5.37 -32.36
CA PRO A 190 -5.76 6.51 -31.79
C PRO A 190 -5.59 7.64 -32.81
N VAL A 191 -5.59 8.88 -32.32
CA VAL A 191 -5.28 10.09 -33.10
C VAL A 191 -3.93 10.60 -32.62
N GLY A 192 -2.90 10.36 -33.44
CA GLY A 192 -1.53 10.78 -33.13
C GLY A 192 -0.91 9.93 -32.02
N LYS A 193 -0.06 10.59 -31.22
CA LYS A 193 0.72 10.03 -30.12
C LYS A 193 0.13 10.44 -28.77
N TRP A 194 0.61 9.84 -27.68
CA TRP A 194 0.31 10.38 -26.36
C TRP A 194 0.84 11.81 -26.24
N THR A 195 0.05 12.64 -25.58
CA THR A 195 0.35 14.06 -25.30
C THR A 195 0.53 14.25 -23.80
N LYS A 196 1.08 15.40 -23.39
CA LYS A 196 1.47 15.66 -21.99
C LYS A 196 2.40 14.55 -21.47
N THR A 197 3.41 14.22 -22.26
CA THR A 197 4.47 13.26 -21.90
C THR A 197 5.65 14.01 -21.29
N TYR A 198 6.47 13.30 -20.52
CA TYR A 198 7.63 13.93 -19.87
C TYR A 198 8.85 13.91 -20.79
N GLU A 199 9.13 15.04 -21.46
CA GLU A 199 10.19 15.14 -22.47
C GLU A 199 11.61 15.05 -21.92
N LYS A 200 11.79 15.26 -20.60
CA LYS A 200 13.11 15.20 -19.96
C LYS A 200 13.63 13.77 -19.81
N VAL A 201 12.74 12.78 -19.80
CA VAL A 201 13.10 11.35 -19.74
C VAL A 201 12.68 10.70 -21.04
N LYS A 202 13.66 10.20 -21.79
CA LYS A 202 13.46 9.60 -23.10
C LYS A 202 13.96 8.17 -23.15
N ILE A 203 13.20 7.34 -23.85
CA ILE A 203 13.55 5.97 -24.15
C ILE A 203 13.63 5.81 -25.66
N MET A 204 14.82 5.55 -26.18
CA MET A 204 15.09 5.50 -27.62
C MET A 204 14.54 6.74 -28.35
N ASP A 205 14.87 7.93 -27.82
CA ASP A 205 14.44 9.25 -28.30
C ASP A 205 12.95 9.57 -28.20
N LYS A 206 12.16 8.71 -27.54
CA LYS A 206 10.71 8.89 -27.34
C LYS A 206 10.42 9.32 -25.91
N SER A 207 9.52 10.28 -25.75
CA SER A 207 9.13 10.80 -24.43
C SER A 207 8.31 9.77 -23.65
N CYS A 208 8.55 9.69 -22.34
CA CYS A 208 7.86 8.73 -21.47
C CYS A 208 6.45 9.22 -21.09
N VAL A 209 5.50 8.29 -21.06
CA VAL A 209 4.12 8.51 -20.60
C VAL A 209 4.11 8.54 -19.08
N THR A 210 3.34 9.48 -18.52
CA THR A 210 3.13 9.65 -17.08
C THR A 210 1.63 9.72 -16.77
N GLU A 211 1.25 9.75 -15.50
CA GLU A 211 -0.16 9.79 -15.08
C GLU A 211 -0.99 10.94 -15.67
N VAL A 212 -0.35 12.06 -16.05
CA VAL A 212 -1.02 13.22 -16.64
C VAL A 212 -1.16 13.13 -18.17
N SER A 213 -0.60 12.09 -18.78
CA SER A 213 -0.59 11.93 -20.23
C SER A 213 -1.99 11.58 -20.77
N GLU A 214 -2.29 12.11 -21.96
CA GLU A 214 -3.59 11.98 -22.61
C GLU A 214 -3.45 11.53 -24.06
N LEU A 215 -4.43 10.75 -24.54
CA LEU A 215 -4.54 10.31 -25.93
C LEU A 215 -5.96 10.53 -26.44
N MET A 216 -6.11 10.88 -27.72
CA MET A 216 -7.41 11.06 -28.36
C MET A 216 -7.75 9.85 -29.23
N CYS A 217 -9.03 9.46 -29.24
CA CYS A 217 -9.58 8.46 -30.15
C CYS A 217 -10.29 9.16 -31.31
N SER A 218 -10.22 8.61 -32.52
CA SER A 218 -10.84 9.18 -33.72
C SER A 218 -12.37 9.21 -33.66
N THR A 219 -12.97 8.40 -32.79
CA THR A 219 -14.41 8.45 -32.48
C THR A 219 -14.77 9.68 -31.64
N GLY A 220 -13.80 10.37 -31.03
CA GLY A 220 -13.99 11.57 -30.20
C GLY A 220 -13.82 11.34 -28.69
N GLY A 221 -13.49 10.12 -28.27
CA GLY A 221 -13.20 9.81 -26.87
C GLY A 221 -11.82 10.31 -26.44
N LYS A 222 -11.73 10.84 -25.21
CA LYS A 222 -10.47 11.16 -24.54
C LYS A 222 -10.04 9.99 -23.67
N ILE A 223 -8.79 9.60 -23.77
CA ILE A 223 -8.17 8.50 -23.04
C ILE A 223 -7.15 9.09 -22.07
N THR A 224 -7.27 8.71 -20.79
CA THR A 224 -6.39 9.12 -19.70
C THR A 224 -5.81 7.89 -19.01
N ILE A 225 -4.74 8.08 -18.25
CA ILE A 225 -4.18 7.02 -17.40
C ILE A 225 -5.12 6.78 -16.21
N PHE A 226 -5.44 5.53 -15.92
CA PHE A 226 -6.22 5.13 -14.75
C PHE A 226 -5.33 4.54 -13.66
N LYS A 227 -4.39 3.66 -14.04
CA LYS A 227 -3.36 3.11 -13.16
C LYS A 227 -2.03 3.13 -13.89
N HIS A 228 -1.01 3.75 -13.29
CA HIS A 228 0.35 3.77 -13.84
C HIS A 228 0.98 2.36 -13.88
N GLY A 229 0.52 1.47 -13.00
CA GLY A 229 0.90 0.06 -13.00
C GLY A 229 2.25 -0.23 -12.37
N GLN A 230 2.92 0.73 -11.74
CA GLN A 230 4.09 0.43 -10.90
C GLN A 230 3.61 -0.04 -9.52
N GLN A 231 4.41 -0.85 -8.84
CA GLN A 231 4.22 -1.14 -7.43
C GLN A 231 5.29 -0.38 -6.65
N SER A 232 4.87 0.33 -5.60
CA SER A 232 5.81 0.88 -4.63
C SER A 232 6.23 -0.28 -3.73
N GLU A 233 7.45 -0.77 -3.91
CA GLU A 233 8.05 -1.69 -2.96
C GLU A 233 8.62 -0.84 -1.82
N ALA A 234 8.44 -1.30 -0.58
CA ALA A 234 9.15 -0.70 0.55
C ALA A 234 10.64 -0.86 0.27
N GLY A 235 11.33 0.23 -0.02
CA GLY A 235 12.74 0.21 -0.31
C GLY A 235 13.52 -0.28 0.90
N LYS A 236 14.70 -0.87 0.68
CA LYS A 236 15.60 -1.32 1.74
C LYS A 236 15.82 -0.25 2.82
N SER A 237 15.96 1.01 2.43
CA SER A 237 16.08 2.13 3.37
C SER A 237 14.83 2.33 4.23
N GLN A 238 13.64 2.13 3.66
CA GLN A 238 12.39 2.22 4.42
C GLN A 238 12.26 1.07 5.41
N ALA A 239 12.69 -0.14 5.01
CA ALA A 239 12.74 -1.30 5.90
C ALA A 239 13.79 -1.11 7.01
N SER A 240 14.99 -0.58 6.69
CA SER A 240 16.06 -0.32 7.68
C SER A 240 15.70 0.77 8.67
N ASP A 241 15.09 1.85 8.19
CA ASP A 241 14.77 3.04 9.00
C ASP A 241 13.52 2.82 9.86
N ALA A 242 12.69 1.81 9.54
CA ALA A 242 11.51 1.48 10.33
C ALA A 242 11.91 0.97 11.73
N ASN A 243 11.23 1.46 12.77
CA ASN A 243 11.46 1.05 14.14
C ASN A 243 10.94 -0.38 14.37
N THR A 244 11.84 -1.31 14.69
CA THR A 244 11.49 -2.73 14.91
C THR A 244 10.42 -2.89 16.00
N LYS A 245 10.52 -2.14 17.11
CA LYS A 245 9.57 -2.27 18.22
C LYS A 245 8.16 -1.86 17.81
N GLU A 246 8.03 -0.81 17.01
CA GLU A 246 6.72 -0.37 16.50
C GLU A 246 6.15 -1.38 15.51
N GLN A 247 6.98 -1.90 14.59
CA GLN A 247 6.55 -2.91 13.62
C GLN A 247 6.14 -4.23 14.30
N GLN A 248 6.81 -4.63 15.40
CA GLN A 248 6.40 -5.79 16.20
C GLN A 248 5.09 -5.57 16.97
N VAL A 249 4.69 -4.33 17.26
CA VAL A 249 3.36 -4.04 17.82
C VAL A 249 2.28 -4.21 16.76
N TYR A 250 2.51 -3.68 15.55
CA TYR A 250 1.56 -3.79 14.44
C TYR A 250 1.48 -5.20 13.86
N ASN A 251 2.61 -5.90 13.79
CA ASN A 251 2.73 -7.25 13.23
C ASN A 251 3.51 -8.17 14.18
N PRO A 252 2.89 -8.64 15.28
CA PRO A 252 3.57 -9.39 16.35
C PRO A 252 3.98 -10.83 15.97
N VAL A 253 3.63 -11.28 14.77
CA VAL A 253 4.00 -12.61 14.24
C VAL A 253 5.28 -12.54 13.40
N MET A 254 5.58 -11.37 12.83
CA MET A 254 6.76 -11.18 11.99
C MET A 254 7.95 -10.77 12.86
N ASP A 255 9.07 -11.49 12.72
CA ASP A 255 10.35 -11.00 13.24
C ASP A 255 10.89 -9.94 12.27
N PHE A 256 10.75 -8.68 12.68
CA PHE A 256 11.14 -7.56 11.83
C PHE A 256 12.66 -7.35 11.79
N ASP A 257 13.42 -7.87 12.77
CA ASP A 257 14.88 -7.81 12.74
C ASP A 257 15.42 -8.84 11.73
N GLU A 258 14.89 -10.07 11.75
CA GLU A 258 15.19 -11.09 10.73
C GLU A 258 14.83 -10.60 9.32
N PHE A 259 13.66 -9.99 9.16
CA PHE A 259 13.25 -9.41 7.88
C PHE A 259 14.22 -8.32 7.38
N LYS A 260 14.72 -7.44 8.27
CA LYS A 260 15.71 -6.43 7.88
C LYS A 260 17.00 -7.06 7.37
N GLU A 261 17.47 -8.12 8.03
CA GLU A 261 18.67 -8.85 7.63
C GLU A 261 18.49 -9.49 6.24
N GLU A 262 17.38 -10.20 6.01
CA GLU A 262 17.05 -10.78 4.70
C GLU A 262 16.99 -9.72 3.59
N THR A 263 16.38 -8.57 3.88
CA THR A 263 16.25 -7.48 2.89
C THR A 263 17.62 -6.88 2.54
N ASN A 264 18.58 -6.90 3.46
CA ASN A 264 19.95 -6.39 3.26
C ASN A 264 20.88 -7.43 2.58
N ASP A 265 20.76 -8.71 2.91
CA ASP A 265 21.65 -9.79 2.40
C ASP A 265 21.46 -10.12 0.92
N THR A 266 20.32 -9.77 0.33
CA THR A 266 20.08 -9.91 -1.12
C THR A 266 21.11 -9.17 -2.00
N ASP A 267 21.89 -8.20 -1.48
CA ASP A 267 22.96 -7.54 -2.24
C ASP A 267 24.29 -8.32 -2.29
N GLN A 268 24.60 -9.21 -1.33
CA GLN A 268 25.90 -9.88 -1.31
C GLN A 268 26.02 -10.98 -2.37
N LEU A 269 24.90 -11.57 -2.78
CA LEU A 269 24.84 -12.60 -3.83
C LEU A 269 24.83 -12.03 -5.26
N TYR A 270 24.69 -10.71 -5.44
CA TYR A 270 24.65 -10.06 -6.75
C TYR A 270 25.95 -9.33 -7.14
N TYR A 271 26.90 -9.21 -6.21
CA TYR A 271 28.22 -8.60 -6.45
C TYR A 271 29.41 -9.54 -6.16
N SER A 272 29.20 -10.85 -6.12
CA SER A 272 30.27 -11.86 -6.07
C SER A 272 30.46 -12.60 -7.38
#